data_AF-A0AAU6HEH5-F1
#
_entry.id   AF-A0AAU6HEH5-F1
#
_cell.length_a   1.000
_cell.length_b   1.000
_cell.length_c   1.000
_cell.angle_alpha   90.00
_cell.angle_beta   90.00
_cell.angle_gamma   90.00
#
_symmetry.space_group_name_H-M   'P 1'
#
loop_
_entity.id
_entity.type
_entity.pdbx_description
1 polymer ?
#
loop_
_entity_poly.entity_id
_entity_poly.type
_entity_poly.pdbx_seq_one_letter_code
_entity_poly.pdbx_strand_id
1 'polypeptide(L)'
;MAASRPEGKASEFHLDDTRRGETPRMESPIDSFGRNYLKQYGFEWERDAVRVRVQSDLMPLNERLSVSNGVRPADDPRYRSHASVPMWPWRTLDAAECETLCAPPGQWDMRRMVGVCRFPPSVHRALVRVALAYANAFNAHDEQGVDVVNRDAADLLGEYLITREGFGLIGLAARDPGLVTVTPRIETGLLTGLHVDGWDTFRPVGLATNRVGVNLGKGSRSLLYVPFAADVLGLTDHKTWDRRIPGFFTAHPQCPVLRVRIDPGEAYIAPTELALHDGNTEGNQAIDVCLHARGQFGITERFPALG
;
A
#
# COMPACT_ATOMS: atom_id res chain seq x y z
N MET A 1 -37.96 -8.63 -19.16
CA MET A 1 -37.12 -7.43 -19.32
C MET A 1 -35.83 -7.66 -18.56
N ALA A 2 -34.82 -8.19 -19.26
CA ALA A 2 -33.51 -8.48 -18.71
C ALA A 2 -32.59 -7.31 -19.05
N ALA A 3 -32.06 -6.64 -18.03
CA ALA A 3 -31.08 -5.58 -18.19
C ALA A 3 -29.71 -6.21 -18.46
N SER A 4 -29.15 -5.88 -19.63
CA SER A 4 -27.79 -6.23 -20.03
C SER A 4 -26.77 -5.50 -19.15
N ARG A 5 -25.78 -6.24 -18.65
CA ARG A 5 -24.56 -5.68 -18.05
C ARG A 5 -23.63 -5.20 -19.18
N PRO A 6 -22.91 -4.08 -19.01
CA PRO A 6 -21.89 -3.68 -19.97
C PRO A 6 -20.64 -4.57 -19.77
N GLU A 7 -20.28 -5.30 -20.82
CA GLU A 7 -19.00 -6.03 -20.93
C GLU A 7 -17.86 -5.01 -21.06
N GLY A 8 -17.16 -4.76 -19.97
CA GLY A 8 -15.85 -4.12 -20.03
C GLY A 8 -14.86 -5.10 -20.66
N LYS A 9 -14.34 -4.76 -21.84
CA LYS A 9 -13.24 -5.50 -22.47
C LYS A 9 -12.01 -5.42 -21.57
N ALA A 10 -11.74 -6.46 -20.79
CA ALA A 10 -10.42 -6.70 -20.25
C ALA A 10 -9.49 -6.93 -21.44
N SER A 11 -8.47 -6.08 -21.63
CA SER A 11 -7.41 -6.36 -22.58
C SER A 11 -6.64 -7.57 -22.07
N GLU A 12 -6.79 -8.72 -22.74
CA GLU A 12 -5.89 -9.85 -22.56
C GLU A 12 -4.47 -9.40 -22.91
N PHE A 13 -3.63 -9.26 -21.88
CA PHE A 13 -2.20 -9.04 -22.05
C PHE A 13 -1.58 -10.32 -22.59
N HIS A 14 -1.45 -10.44 -23.91
CA HIS A 14 -0.53 -11.41 -24.50
C HIS A 14 0.90 -10.95 -24.19
N LEU A 15 1.52 -11.60 -23.21
CA LEU A 15 2.96 -11.58 -23.02
C LEU A 15 3.58 -12.32 -24.21
N ASP A 16 3.80 -11.59 -25.30
CA ASP A 16 4.59 -12.08 -26.43
C ASP A 16 6.06 -12.08 -26.00
N ASP A 17 6.59 -13.27 -25.72
CA ASP A 17 7.92 -13.54 -25.14
C ASP A 17 9.08 -13.26 -26.12
N THR A 18 8.83 -12.49 -27.19
CA THR A 18 9.71 -12.39 -28.37
C THR A 18 10.34 -11.02 -28.60
N ARG A 19 10.05 -9.98 -27.79
CA ARG A 19 10.73 -8.68 -27.90
C ARG A 19 11.76 -8.43 -26.81
N ARG A 20 12.88 -9.17 -26.88
CA ARG A 20 14.16 -8.70 -26.33
C ARG A 20 14.75 -7.71 -27.35
N GLY A 21 14.38 -6.45 -27.25
CA GLY A 21 14.90 -5.40 -28.13
C GLY A 21 14.81 -4.05 -27.45
N GLU A 22 15.98 -3.56 -27.03
CA GLU A 22 16.31 -2.19 -26.64
C GLU A 22 15.53 -1.56 -25.47
N THR A 23 16.22 -1.35 -24.35
CA THR A 23 15.76 -0.48 -23.27
C THR A 23 15.58 0.93 -23.83
N PRO A 24 14.38 1.53 -23.79
CA PRO A 24 14.17 2.89 -24.29
C PRO A 24 15.09 3.86 -23.55
N ARG A 25 15.86 4.67 -24.29
CA ARG A 25 16.59 5.79 -23.70
C ARG A 25 15.56 6.78 -23.13
N MET A 26 15.57 6.95 -21.80
CA MET A 26 14.75 7.95 -21.12
C MET A 26 15.37 9.34 -21.33
N GLU A 27 14.75 10.18 -22.15
CA GLU A 27 15.17 11.58 -22.32
C GLU A 27 14.17 12.61 -21.74
N SER A 28 13.01 12.19 -21.21
CA SER A 28 12.00 13.09 -20.65
C SER A 28 11.47 12.64 -19.28
N PRO A 29 11.27 13.58 -18.31
CA PRO A 29 10.57 13.30 -17.05
C PRO A 29 9.18 12.72 -17.33
N ILE A 30 8.72 11.82 -16.46
CA ILE A 30 7.33 11.33 -16.50
C ILE A 30 6.36 12.51 -16.48
N ASP A 31 5.54 12.61 -17.52
CA ASP A 31 4.55 13.65 -17.73
C ASP A 31 3.37 13.49 -16.78
N SER A 32 3.03 14.50 -15.97
CA SER A 32 1.81 14.48 -15.15
C SER A 32 1.48 13.14 -14.42
N PHE A 33 2.44 12.56 -13.66
CA PHE A 33 2.40 11.21 -13.06
C PHE A 33 2.25 10.03 -14.04
N GLY A 34 2.62 10.20 -15.30
CA GLY A 34 2.52 9.17 -16.34
C GLY A 34 1.11 9.09 -16.89
N ARG A 35 0.33 10.19 -16.83
CA ARG A 35 -1.05 10.23 -17.32
C ARG A 35 -1.14 9.85 -18.79
N ASN A 36 -0.41 10.52 -19.69
CA ASN A 36 -0.52 10.17 -21.10
C ASN A 36 0.12 8.81 -21.36
N TYR A 37 1.22 8.50 -20.68
CA TYR A 37 1.85 7.19 -20.74
C TYR A 37 0.88 6.06 -20.40
N LEU A 38 0.09 6.17 -19.34
CA LEU A 38 -0.82 5.13 -18.89
C LEU A 38 -2.15 5.13 -19.66
N LYS A 39 -2.60 6.30 -20.12
CA LYS A 39 -3.81 6.45 -20.94
C LYS A 39 -3.70 5.67 -22.26
N GLN A 40 -2.51 5.58 -22.86
CA GLN A 40 -2.32 4.79 -24.08
C GLN A 40 -2.54 3.27 -23.87
N TYR A 41 -2.49 2.81 -22.61
CA TYR A 41 -2.78 1.43 -22.22
C TYR A 41 -4.19 1.28 -21.61
N GLY A 42 -5.04 2.32 -21.70
CA GLY A 42 -6.43 2.29 -21.23
C GLY A 42 -6.64 2.56 -19.74
N PHE A 43 -5.59 2.96 -19.01
CA PHE A 43 -5.69 3.34 -17.60
C PHE A 43 -6.12 4.81 -17.48
N GLU A 44 -7.25 5.06 -16.82
CA GLU A 44 -7.81 6.39 -16.65
C GLU A 44 -7.80 6.78 -15.17
N TRP A 45 -7.07 7.83 -14.82
CA TRP A 45 -6.90 8.27 -13.42
C TRP A 45 -8.23 8.69 -12.78
N GLU A 46 -9.09 9.35 -13.55
CA GLU A 46 -10.36 9.85 -13.09
C GLU A 46 -11.29 8.71 -12.62
N ARG A 47 -11.19 7.55 -13.28
CA ARG A 47 -12.05 6.38 -13.08
C ARG A 47 -11.41 5.31 -12.18
N ASP A 48 -10.12 5.05 -12.37
CA ASP A 48 -9.47 3.84 -11.89
C ASP A 48 -8.45 4.08 -10.78
N ALA A 49 -8.15 5.34 -10.46
CA ALA A 49 -7.08 5.63 -9.50
C ALA A 49 -7.42 5.16 -8.08
N VAL A 50 -6.39 4.61 -7.42
CA VAL A 50 -6.38 4.43 -5.97
C VAL A 50 -6.08 5.77 -5.33
N ARG A 51 -7.11 6.36 -4.71
CA ARG A 51 -7.10 7.73 -4.17
C ARG A 51 -6.58 7.78 -2.73
N VAL A 52 -6.21 8.96 -2.25
CA VAL A 52 -5.71 9.19 -0.90
C VAL A 52 -6.68 10.06 -0.11
N ARG A 53 -6.94 9.66 1.14
CA ARG A 53 -7.66 10.45 2.14
C ARG A 53 -6.78 10.65 3.36
N VAL A 54 -6.73 11.88 3.86
CA VAL A 54 -5.96 12.22 5.06
C VAL A 54 -6.91 12.69 6.15
N GLN A 55 -6.83 12.06 7.30
CA GLN A 55 -7.45 12.43 8.57
C GLN A 55 -6.33 12.60 9.61
N SER A 56 -5.47 13.57 9.37
CA SER A 56 -4.36 13.94 10.26
C SER A 56 -4.13 15.43 10.21
N ASP A 57 -3.84 16.02 11.36
CA ASP A 57 -3.52 17.43 11.58
C ASP A 57 -2.01 17.73 11.46
N LEU A 58 -1.16 16.72 11.26
CA LEU A 58 0.29 16.90 11.26
C LEU A 58 0.84 17.54 9.98
N MET A 59 0.21 17.26 8.84
CA MET A 59 0.72 17.66 7.53
C MET A 59 -0.40 17.56 6.48
N PRO A 60 -0.53 18.51 5.54
CA PRO A 60 -1.50 18.43 4.46
C PRO A 60 -1.10 17.41 3.37
N LEU A 61 -2.06 17.02 2.52
CA LEU A 61 -1.87 15.97 1.51
C LEU A 61 -0.73 16.25 0.52
N ASN A 62 -0.64 17.49 0.02
CA ASN A 62 0.35 17.92 -0.98
C ASN A 62 1.81 17.81 -0.48
N GLU A 63 2.03 17.90 0.83
CA GLU A 63 3.35 17.75 1.44
C GLU A 63 3.70 16.28 1.76
N ARG A 64 2.69 15.40 1.80
CA ARG A 64 2.86 13.96 2.10
C ARG A 64 3.17 13.11 0.89
N LEU A 65 2.75 13.57 -0.28
CA LEU A 65 2.78 12.78 -1.51
C LEU A 65 4.01 13.12 -2.35
N SER A 66 4.64 12.09 -2.87
CA SER A 66 5.64 12.18 -3.92
C SER A 66 5.48 11.04 -4.92
N VAL A 67 6.06 11.19 -6.11
CA VAL A 67 6.09 10.14 -7.13
C VAL A 67 7.47 9.85 -7.63
N SER A 68 7.67 8.58 -7.94
CA SER A 68 8.85 8.06 -8.59
C SER A 68 8.89 8.45 -10.06
N ASN A 69 10.07 8.35 -10.66
CA ASN A 69 10.22 8.45 -12.11
C ASN A 69 9.99 7.09 -12.80
N GLY A 70 9.11 6.24 -12.26
CA GLY A 70 8.82 4.91 -12.80
C GLY A 70 9.23 3.78 -11.85
N VAL A 71 9.48 2.61 -12.43
CA VAL A 71 9.90 1.39 -11.74
C VAL A 71 11.08 0.77 -12.47
N ARG A 72 11.98 0.15 -11.72
CA ARG A 72 13.14 -0.58 -12.23
C ARG A 72 13.30 -1.91 -11.51
N PRO A 73 14.01 -2.88 -12.11
CA PRO A 73 14.51 -4.03 -11.36
C PRO A 73 15.38 -3.58 -10.18
N ALA A 74 15.27 -4.30 -9.07
CA ALA A 74 16.21 -4.17 -7.97
C ALA A 74 17.59 -4.67 -8.41
N ASP A 75 18.61 -3.88 -8.12
CA ASP A 75 20.02 -4.18 -8.42
C ASP A 75 20.80 -4.24 -7.10
N ASP A 76 20.30 -5.06 -6.17
CA ASP A 76 20.84 -5.21 -4.84
C ASP A 76 20.64 -6.66 -4.38
N PRO A 77 21.69 -7.35 -3.88
CA PRO A 77 21.62 -8.76 -3.52
C PRO A 77 20.70 -9.07 -2.34
N ARG A 78 20.24 -8.05 -1.60
CA ARG A 78 19.22 -8.21 -0.54
C ARG A 78 17.84 -8.50 -1.11
N TYR A 79 17.63 -8.31 -2.41
CA TYR A 79 16.36 -8.52 -3.07
C TYR A 79 16.27 -9.90 -3.73
N ARG A 80 15.04 -10.38 -3.87
CA ARG A 80 14.75 -11.54 -4.71
C ARG A 80 15.02 -11.22 -6.18
N SER A 81 15.33 -12.26 -6.94
CA SER A 81 15.37 -12.17 -8.40
C SER A 81 14.06 -11.57 -8.93
N HIS A 82 14.18 -10.61 -9.85
CA HIS A 82 13.05 -9.90 -10.50
C HIS A 82 12.21 -9.00 -9.58
N ALA A 83 12.66 -8.73 -8.36
CA ALA A 83 12.04 -7.70 -7.54
C ALA A 83 12.05 -6.36 -8.27
N SER A 84 10.96 -5.60 -8.15
CA SER A 84 10.80 -4.30 -8.78
C SER A 84 10.69 -3.22 -7.70
N VAL A 85 11.41 -2.11 -7.88
CA VAL A 85 11.49 -1.01 -6.93
C VAL A 85 11.25 0.32 -7.62
N PRO A 86 10.77 1.35 -6.91
CA PRO A 86 10.60 2.68 -7.48
C PRO A 86 11.92 3.24 -8.01
N MET A 87 11.83 4.02 -9.09
CA MET A 87 12.96 4.70 -9.69
C MET A 87 13.05 6.16 -9.24
N TRP A 88 14.26 6.60 -8.89
CA TRP A 88 14.58 8.00 -8.59
C TRP A 88 14.63 8.84 -9.88
N PRO A 89 14.45 10.19 -9.81
CA PRO A 89 14.18 10.98 -8.61
C PRO A 89 12.72 10.90 -8.13
N TRP A 90 12.51 11.20 -6.86
CA TRP A 90 11.18 11.52 -6.34
C TRP A 90 10.88 13.00 -6.58
N ARG A 91 9.66 13.31 -7.02
CA ARG A 91 9.15 14.70 -7.08
C ARG A 91 7.87 14.86 -6.29
N THR A 92 7.57 16.08 -5.88
CA THR A 92 6.26 16.45 -5.33
C THR A 92 5.19 16.45 -6.41
N LEU A 93 3.94 16.31 -5.99
CA LEU A 93 2.77 16.52 -6.82
C LEU A 93 2.52 18.02 -7.00
N ASP A 94 2.08 18.44 -8.19
CA ASP A 94 1.42 19.72 -8.37
C ASP A 94 -0.03 19.69 -7.84
N ALA A 95 -0.69 20.85 -7.84
CA ALA A 95 -2.05 20.98 -7.30
C ALA A 95 -3.09 20.15 -8.04
N ALA A 96 -3.02 20.06 -9.38
CA ALA A 96 -3.98 19.31 -10.19
C ALA A 96 -3.77 17.80 -10.03
N GLU A 97 -2.53 17.38 -9.90
CA GLU A 97 -2.13 16.02 -9.60
C GLU A 97 -2.62 15.60 -8.20
N CYS A 98 -2.46 16.46 -7.20
CA CYS A 98 -3.04 16.28 -5.86
C CYS A 98 -4.57 16.19 -5.89
N GLU A 99 -5.24 17.09 -6.60
CA GLU A 99 -6.71 17.11 -6.69
C GLU A 99 -7.27 15.80 -7.26
N THR A 100 -6.60 15.24 -8.27
CA THR A 100 -7.01 13.98 -8.88
C THR A 100 -6.85 12.79 -7.94
N LEU A 101 -5.79 12.81 -7.13
CA LEU A 101 -5.53 11.77 -6.14
C LEU A 101 -6.32 11.95 -4.85
N CYS A 102 -6.85 13.14 -4.58
CA CYS A 102 -7.67 13.38 -3.41
C CYS A 102 -8.99 12.59 -3.51
N ALA A 103 -9.31 11.84 -2.46
CA ALA A 103 -10.60 11.19 -2.33
C ALA A 103 -11.71 12.24 -2.11
N PRO A 104 -12.86 12.12 -2.79
CA PRO A 104 -14.01 12.98 -2.52
C PRO A 104 -14.46 12.87 -1.04
N PRO A 105 -14.96 13.97 -0.44
CA PRO A 105 -15.60 13.92 0.88
C PRO A 105 -16.73 12.89 0.93
N GLY A 106 -17.00 12.34 2.11
CA GLY A 106 -18.09 11.40 2.36
C GLY A 106 -17.94 10.01 1.73
N GLN A 107 -16.92 9.78 0.90
CA GLN A 107 -16.70 8.50 0.24
C GLN A 107 -15.51 7.75 0.86
N TRP A 108 -15.73 6.47 1.16
CA TRP A 108 -14.67 5.53 1.50
C TRP A 108 -14.90 4.24 0.72
N ASP A 109 -13.99 3.95 -0.21
CA ASP A 109 -13.92 2.66 -0.88
C ASP A 109 -12.67 1.94 -0.40
N MET A 110 -12.88 0.91 0.42
CA MET A 110 -11.80 0.10 0.99
C MET A 110 -10.87 -0.52 -0.06
N ARG A 111 -11.32 -0.65 -1.31
CA ARG A 111 -10.57 -1.30 -2.39
C ARG A 111 -9.79 -0.32 -3.26
N ARG A 112 -10.17 0.96 -3.23
CA ARG A 112 -9.64 2.01 -4.12
C ARG A 112 -9.18 3.24 -3.37
N MET A 113 -8.97 3.14 -2.06
CA MET A 113 -8.51 4.27 -1.26
C MET A 113 -7.41 3.88 -0.27
N VAL A 114 -6.40 4.72 -0.20
CA VAL A 114 -5.40 4.77 0.87
C VAL A 114 -5.82 5.86 1.85
N GLY A 115 -5.89 5.51 3.12
CA GLY A 115 -6.12 6.43 4.22
C GLY A 115 -4.83 6.73 4.96
N VAL A 116 -4.67 7.96 5.45
CA VAL A 116 -3.71 8.31 6.49
C VAL A 116 -4.50 8.86 7.66
N CYS A 117 -4.37 8.28 8.84
CA CYS A 117 -5.06 8.75 10.04
C CYS A 117 -4.09 8.92 11.22
N ARG A 118 -4.40 9.85 12.12
CA ARG A 118 -3.68 10.03 13.38
C ARG A 118 -4.52 9.53 14.54
N PHE A 119 -3.91 8.73 15.41
CA PHE A 119 -4.58 8.30 16.64
C PHE A 119 -4.39 9.33 17.75
N PRO A 120 -5.34 9.44 18.69
CA PRO A 120 -5.11 10.12 19.95
C PRO A 120 -3.83 9.58 20.62
N PRO A 121 -2.99 10.41 21.26
CA PRO A 121 -1.76 9.95 21.88
C PRO A 121 -1.95 8.84 22.92
N SER A 122 -3.11 8.78 23.58
CA SER A 122 -3.48 7.70 24.51
C SER A 122 -3.66 6.35 23.79
N VAL A 123 -4.34 6.34 22.64
CA VAL A 123 -4.55 5.15 21.81
C VAL A 123 -3.22 4.69 21.22
N HIS A 124 -2.40 5.61 20.69
CA HIS A 124 -1.07 5.26 20.17
C HIS A 124 -0.18 4.58 21.23
N ARG A 125 -0.12 5.15 22.45
CA ARG A 125 0.60 4.51 23.58
C ARG A 125 0.04 3.14 23.95
N ALA A 126 -1.28 2.95 23.86
CA ALA A 126 -1.90 1.65 24.10
C ALA A 126 -1.52 0.64 23.01
N LEU A 127 -1.50 1.06 21.74
CA LEU A 127 -1.06 0.23 20.61
C LEU A 127 0.41 -0.20 20.73
N VAL A 128 1.29 0.65 21.29
CA VAL A 128 2.67 0.25 21.62
C VAL A 128 2.68 -0.92 22.62
N ARG A 129 1.86 -0.87 23.66
CA ARG A 129 1.76 -1.97 24.65
C ARG A 129 1.22 -3.25 24.03
N VAL A 130 0.18 -3.14 23.21
CA VAL A 130 -0.41 -4.26 22.45
C VAL A 130 0.65 -4.88 21.53
N ALA A 131 1.43 -4.08 20.81
CA ALA A 131 2.48 -4.59 19.93
C ALA A 131 3.55 -5.39 20.69
N LEU A 132 3.99 -4.90 21.86
CA LEU A 132 4.94 -5.61 22.72
C LEU A 132 4.34 -6.89 23.30
N ALA A 133 3.09 -6.85 23.75
CA ALA A 133 2.38 -8.01 24.27
C ALA A 133 2.21 -9.09 23.18
N TYR A 134 1.85 -8.69 21.96
CA TYR A 134 1.73 -9.60 20.81
C TYR A 134 3.06 -10.29 20.53
N ALA A 135 4.16 -9.52 20.44
CA ALA A 135 5.48 -10.07 20.18
C ALA A 135 5.90 -11.10 21.25
N ASN A 136 5.62 -10.82 22.52
CA ASN A 136 5.90 -11.74 23.62
C ASN A 136 5.07 -13.03 23.54
N ALA A 137 3.74 -12.91 23.35
CA ALA A 137 2.86 -14.06 23.25
C ALA A 137 3.18 -14.95 22.04
N PHE A 138 3.44 -14.33 20.88
CA PHE A 138 3.84 -15.03 19.66
C PHE A 138 5.15 -15.81 19.84
N ASN A 139 6.18 -15.17 20.43
CA ASN A 139 7.46 -15.83 20.69
C ASN A 139 7.37 -16.95 21.75
N ALA A 140 6.41 -16.85 22.67
CA ALA A 140 6.15 -17.88 23.67
C ALA A 140 5.25 -19.02 23.15
N HIS A 141 4.76 -18.95 21.90
CA HIS A 141 3.73 -19.84 21.36
C HIS A 141 2.46 -19.90 22.24
N ASP A 142 2.10 -18.77 22.86
CA ASP A 142 0.92 -18.63 23.71
C ASP A 142 -0.30 -18.20 22.87
N GLU A 143 -1.04 -19.18 22.35
CA GLU A 143 -2.23 -18.94 21.53
C GLU A 143 -3.32 -18.13 22.26
N GLN A 144 -3.53 -18.39 23.56
CA GLN A 144 -4.52 -17.66 24.35
C GLN A 144 -4.11 -16.21 24.55
N GLY A 145 -2.83 -15.96 24.80
CA GLY A 145 -2.26 -14.62 24.85
C GLY A 145 -2.43 -13.87 23.53
N VAL A 146 -2.17 -14.52 22.39
CA VAL A 146 -2.39 -13.93 21.05
C VAL A 146 -3.86 -13.54 20.86
N ASP A 147 -4.80 -14.38 21.26
CA ASP A 147 -6.24 -14.09 21.16
C ASP A 147 -6.66 -12.90 22.03
N VAL A 148 -6.13 -12.79 23.25
CA VAL A 148 -6.37 -11.62 24.12
C VAL A 148 -5.84 -10.35 23.45
N VAL A 149 -4.60 -10.37 22.96
CA VAL A 149 -3.98 -9.19 22.35
C VAL A 149 -4.67 -8.80 21.04
N ASN A 150 -5.17 -9.76 20.26
CA ASN A 150 -6.01 -9.49 19.10
C ASN A 150 -7.29 -8.74 19.48
N ARG A 151 -7.98 -9.15 20.55
CA ARG A 151 -9.18 -8.44 21.01
C ARG A 151 -8.86 -7.03 21.47
N ASP A 152 -7.80 -6.85 22.26
CA ASP A 152 -7.37 -5.53 22.73
C ASP A 152 -7.02 -4.59 21.57
N ALA A 153 -6.34 -5.11 20.54
CA ALA A 153 -6.04 -4.36 19.33
C ALA A 153 -7.30 -3.97 18.56
N ALA A 154 -8.25 -4.90 18.41
CA ALA A 154 -9.53 -4.64 17.75
C ALA A 154 -10.34 -3.57 18.50
N ASP A 155 -10.31 -3.58 19.84
CA ASP A 155 -10.98 -2.58 20.67
C ASP A 155 -10.34 -1.19 20.47
N LEU A 156 -9.00 -1.10 20.46
CA LEU A 156 -8.28 0.16 20.24
C LEU A 156 -8.44 0.71 18.81
N LEU A 157 -8.51 -0.16 17.82
CA LEU A 157 -8.69 0.21 16.41
C LEU A 157 -10.18 0.33 16.03
N GLY A 158 -11.09 0.08 16.98
CA GLY A 158 -12.53 -0.09 16.75
C GLY A 158 -13.20 1.07 16.00
N GLU A 159 -12.76 2.30 16.23
CA GLU A 159 -13.29 3.48 15.54
C GLU A 159 -13.00 3.50 14.03
N TYR A 160 -11.94 2.82 13.61
CA TYR A 160 -11.54 2.68 12.21
C TYR A 160 -11.98 1.34 11.62
N LEU A 161 -12.59 0.44 12.41
CA LEU A 161 -13.13 -0.82 11.94
C LEU A 161 -14.57 -0.63 11.46
N ILE A 162 -14.82 -0.98 10.21
CA ILE A 162 -16.16 -1.07 9.63
C ILE A 162 -16.87 -2.30 10.19
N THR A 163 -16.15 -3.41 10.32
CA THR A 163 -16.61 -4.65 10.98
C THR A 163 -15.44 -5.32 11.68
N ARG A 164 -15.74 -6.07 12.75
CA ARG A 164 -14.77 -6.96 13.42
C ARG A 164 -14.52 -8.25 12.66
N GLU A 165 -15.39 -8.60 11.71
CA GLU A 165 -15.24 -9.83 10.95
C GLU A 165 -13.97 -9.80 10.10
N GLY A 166 -13.17 -10.86 10.20
CA GLY A 166 -11.90 -10.97 9.47
C GLY A 166 -10.77 -10.10 10.02
N PHE A 167 -10.98 -9.44 11.17
CA PHE A 167 -9.90 -8.77 11.88
C PHE A 167 -8.84 -9.77 12.34
N GLY A 168 -7.57 -9.39 12.22
CA GLY A 168 -6.47 -10.08 12.88
C GLY A 168 -5.20 -9.26 12.85
N LEU A 169 -4.44 -9.28 13.95
CA LEU A 169 -3.08 -8.76 13.95
C LEU A 169 -2.20 -9.63 13.06
N ILE A 170 -1.46 -8.97 12.18
CA ILE A 170 -0.33 -9.58 11.46
C ILE A 170 0.90 -9.55 12.38
N GLY A 171 1.02 -8.49 13.19
CA GLY A 171 2.03 -8.37 14.23
C GLY A 171 2.92 -7.15 14.07
N LEU A 172 4.05 -7.19 14.77
CA LEU A 172 5.04 -6.12 14.81
C LEU A 172 6.13 -6.37 13.78
N ALA A 173 6.35 -5.41 12.89
CA ALA A 173 7.51 -5.39 11.99
C ALA A 173 8.54 -4.39 12.52
N ALA A 174 9.80 -4.83 12.58
CA ALA A 174 10.95 -3.97 12.78
C ALA A 174 11.86 -4.03 11.55
N ARG A 175 12.29 -2.87 11.05
CA ARG A 175 13.07 -2.75 9.80
C ARG A 175 14.19 -1.75 9.95
N ASP A 176 15.28 -2.03 9.24
CA ASP A 176 16.40 -1.11 9.18
C ASP A 176 15.99 0.21 8.50
N PRO A 177 16.58 1.34 8.93
CA PRO A 177 16.44 2.60 8.22
C PRO A 177 17.04 2.52 6.82
N GLY A 178 16.59 3.39 5.91
CA GLY A 178 17.22 3.57 4.61
C GLY A 178 16.86 2.55 3.53
N LEU A 179 15.82 1.73 3.74
CA LEU A 179 15.40 0.72 2.76
C LEU A 179 14.39 1.29 1.76
N VAL A 180 14.65 1.07 0.47
CA VAL A 180 13.77 1.47 -0.64
C VAL A 180 12.42 0.76 -0.53
N THR A 181 12.44 -0.52 -0.21
CA THR A 181 11.25 -1.33 0.13
C THR A 181 11.56 -2.23 1.33
N VAL A 182 10.55 -2.67 2.09
CA VAL A 182 10.81 -3.26 3.43
C VAL A 182 10.27 -4.65 3.66
N THR A 183 9.47 -5.23 2.76
CA THR A 183 8.90 -6.56 2.99
C THR A 183 9.86 -7.68 2.56
N PRO A 184 10.43 -8.46 3.49
CA PRO A 184 11.14 -9.68 3.17
C PRO A 184 10.16 -10.84 3.00
N ARG A 185 10.58 -11.87 2.25
CA ARG A 185 9.97 -13.18 2.37
C ARG A 185 10.41 -13.88 3.65
N ILE A 186 9.46 -14.54 4.32
CA ILE A 186 9.72 -15.24 5.57
C ILE A 186 10.72 -16.38 5.35
N GLU A 187 10.64 -17.06 4.22
CA GLU A 187 11.44 -18.27 3.95
C GLU A 187 12.91 -17.96 3.63
N THR A 188 13.19 -16.82 3.00
CA THR A 188 14.53 -16.49 2.49
C THR A 188 15.15 -15.26 3.13
N GLY A 189 14.36 -14.42 3.80
CA GLY A 189 14.78 -13.11 4.29
C GLY A 189 15.01 -12.05 3.21
N LEU A 190 14.93 -12.42 1.92
CA LEU A 190 15.15 -11.50 0.80
C LEU A 190 13.96 -10.57 0.60
N LEU A 191 14.24 -9.30 0.27
CA LEU A 191 13.24 -8.28 -0.01
C LEU A 191 12.48 -8.57 -1.31
N THR A 192 11.16 -8.43 -1.24
CA THR A 192 10.23 -8.73 -2.35
C THR A 192 10.17 -7.59 -3.37
N GLY A 193 10.29 -6.33 -2.92
CA GLY A 193 9.96 -5.16 -3.75
C GLY A 193 8.45 -4.97 -3.84
N LEU A 194 7.98 -4.16 -4.79
CA LEU A 194 6.55 -3.89 -4.99
C LEU A 194 5.76 -5.19 -5.21
N HIS A 195 4.73 -5.41 -4.40
CA HIS A 195 3.94 -6.65 -4.40
C HIS A 195 2.48 -6.40 -4.06
N VAL A 196 1.64 -7.41 -4.28
CA VAL A 196 0.30 -7.48 -3.71
C VAL A 196 0.35 -8.49 -2.56
N ASP A 197 -0.26 -8.15 -1.42
CA ASP A 197 -0.40 -9.08 -0.31
C ASP A 197 -1.31 -10.25 -0.72
N GLY A 198 -1.09 -11.44 -0.13
CA GLY A 198 -1.80 -12.66 -0.46
C GLY A 198 -2.54 -13.30 0.73
N TRP A 199 -2.96 -12.53 1.72
CA TRP A 199 -3.60 -13.07 2.92
C TRP A 199 -5.05 -13.50 2.68
N ASP A 200 -5.71 -12.90 1.68
CA ASP A 200 -7.12 -13.15 1.32
C ASP A 200 -7.27 -13.90 0.00
N THR A 201 -6.27 -14.66 -0.40
CA THR A 201 -6.26 -15.45 -1.64
C THR A 201 -7.40 -16.47 -1.76
N PHE A 202 -8.06 -16.81 -0.64
CA PHE A 202 -9.25 -17.66 -0.58
C PHE A 202 -10.59 -16.90 -0.68
N ARG A 203 -10.58 -15.57 -0.61
CA ARG A 203 -11.78 -14.74 -0.68
C ARG A 203 -11.98 -14.21 -2.10
N PRO A 204 -13.24 -13.99 -2.54
CA PRO A 204 -13.49 -13.19 -3.72
C PRO A 204 -12.83 -11.81 -3.57
N VAL A 205 -12.29 -11.26 -4.66
CA VAL A 205 -11.66 -9.92 -4.72
C VAL A 205 -12.52 -8.84 -4.06
N GLY A 206 -13.86 -8.95 -4.18
CA GLY A 206 -14.79 -8.02 -3.56
C GLY A 206 -14.89 -8.11 -2.02
N LEU A 207 -14.45 -9.20 -1.42
CA LEU A 207 -14.50 -9.43 0.02
C LEU A 207 -13.11 -9.41 0.67
N ALA A 208 -12.10 -8.99 -0.10
CA ALA A 208 -10.77 -8.76 0.42
C ALA A 208 -10.79 -7.66 1.49
N THR A 209 -10.18 -7.97 2.61
CA THR A 209 -9.84 -7.05 3.68
C THR A 209 -8.79 -6.04 3.19
N ASN A 210 -8.66 -4.95 3.93
CA ASN A 210 -7.55 -4.02 3.77
C ASN A 210 -6.68 -4.07 5.04
N ARG A 211 -5.59 -3.31 5.03
CA ARG A 211 -4.57 -3.37 6.07
C ARG A 211 -4.39 -2.01 6.70
N VAL A 212 -4.25 -2.00 8.02
CA VAL A 212 -3.74 -0.85 8.76
C VAL A 212 -2.27 -1.10 9.15
N GLY A 213 -1.42 -0.09 8.94
CA GLY A 213 -0.04 -0.09 9.40
C GLY A 213 0.22 1.13 10.26
N VAL A 214 0.44 0.92 11.55
CA VAL A 214 0.62 1.97 12.55
C VAL A 214 2.10 2.24 12.77
N ASN A 215 2.55 3.48 12.53
CA ASN A 215 3.92 3.87 12.81
C ASN A 215 4.13 4.04 14.33
N LEU A 216 4.81 3.05 14.92
CA LEU A 216 5.23 3.03 16.32
C LEU A 216 6.70 3.45 16.50
N GLY A 217 7.40 3.68 15.39
CA GLY A 217 8.80 4.09 15.36
C GLY A 217 9.02 5.55 15.74
N LYS A 218 10.29 5.94 15.82
CA LYS A 218 10.70 7.33 16.09
C LYS A 218 10.79 8.19 14.84
N GLY A 219 10.95 7.57 13.68
CA GLY A 219 11.08 8.24 12.40
C GLY A 219 9.86 8.03 11.53
N SER A 220 9.73 8.88 10.51
CA SER A 220 8.70 8.73 9.49
C SER A 220 9.01 7.54 8.59
N ARG A 221 7.97 6.84 8.19
CA ARG A 221 7.99 5.82 7.15
C ARG A 221 7.11 6.29 5.99
N SER A 222 7.14 5.57 4.90
CA SER A 222 6.17 5.78 3.83
C SER A 222 5.50 4.48 3.40
N LEU A 223 4.27 4.59 2.94
CA LEU A 223 3.64 3.58 2.10
C LEU A 223 3.96 3.90 0.64
N LEU A 224 4.49 2.93 -0.08
CA LEU A 224 4.63 2.96 -1.53
C LEU A 224 3.43 2.27 -2.14
N TYR A 225 2.85 2.81 -3.21
CA TYR A 225 1.81 2.11 -3.97
C TYR A 225 1.74 2.55 -5.43
N VAL A 226 1.34 1.63 -6.30
CA VAL A 226 0.97 1.95 -7.69
C VAL A 226 -0.46 2.51 -7.68
N PRO A 227 -0.74 3.63 -8.35
CA PRO A 227 -2.02 4.34 -8.28
C PRO A 227 -3.20 3.60 -8.94
N PHE A 228 -3.10 2.30 -9.21
CA PHE A 228 -4.17 1.49 -9.81
C PHE A 228 -4.30 0.18 -9.05
N ALA A 229 -5.54 -0.25 -8.87
CA ALA A 229 -5.82 -1.54 -8.26
C ALA A 229 -5.36 -2.70 -9.17
N ALA A 230 -5.00 -3.82 -8.57
CA ALA A 230 -4.47 -5.00 -9.23
C ALA A 230 -5.43 -5.54 -10.30
N ASP A 231 -6.75 -5.44 -10.09
CA ASP A 231 -7.76 -5.83 -11.08
C ASP A 231 -7.73 -4.98 -12.35
N VAL A 232 -7.60 -3.66 -12.20
CA VAL A 232 -7.42 -2.70 -13.31
C VAL A 232 -6.15 -3.04 -14.09
N LEU A 233 -5.06 -3.39 -13.39
CA LEU A 233 -3.79 -3.81 -14.00
C LEU A 233 -3.84 -5.21 -14.61
N GLY A 234 -4.98 -5.90 -14.55
CA GLY A 234 -5.15 -7.27 -15.03
C GLY A 234 -4.45 -8.33 -14.16
N LEU A 235 -4.02 -7.99 -12.95
CA LEU A 235 -3.30 -8.81 -11.97
C LEU A 235 -4.26 -9.50 -10.98
N THR A 236 -5.32 -10.14 -11.49
CA THR A 236 -6.38 -10.73 -10.65
C THR A 236 -6.07 -12.12 -10.09
N ASP A 237 -5.15 -12.87 -10.70
CA ASP A 237 -4.79 -14.22 -10.26
C ASP A 237 -3.51 -14.23 -9.43
N HIS A 238 -3.69 -14.36 -8.11
CA HIS A 238 -2.61 -14.39 -7.13
C HIS A 238 -1.57 -15.49 -7.37
N LYS A 239 -1.98 -16.63 -7.96
CA LYS A 239 -1.06 -17.74 -8.24
C LYS A 239 -0.01 -17.39 -9.27
N THR A 240 -0.23 -16.31 -10.01
CA THR A 240 0.65 -15.88 -11.10
C THR A 240 1.43 -14.60 -10.78
N TRP A 241 1.24 -13.99 -9.59
CA TRP A 241 1.84 -12.70 -9.25
C TRP A 241 3.37 -12.69 -9.33
N ASP A 242 4.06 -13.73 -8.84
CA ASP A 242 5.53 -13.82 -8.90
C ASP A 242 6.06 -13.70 -10.36
N ARG A 243 5.26 -14.07 -11.37
CA ARG A 243 5.61 -13.91 -12.78
C ARG A 243 5.02 -12.63 -13.40
N ARG A 244 3.75 -12.33 -13.13
CA ARG A 244 3.02 -11.26 -13.81
C ARG A 244 3.38 -9.88 -13.31
N ILE A 245 3.74 -9.72 -12.04
CA ILE A 245 4.15 -8.41 -11.50
C ILE A 245 5.47 -7.94 -12.14
N PRO A 246 6.56 -8.75 -12.18
CA PRO A 246 7.76 -8.35 -12.90
C PRO A 246 7.53 -8.15 -14.40
N GLY A 247 6.70 -8.99 -15.02
CA GLY A 247 6.32 -8.85 -16.43
C GLY A 247 5.59 -7.53 -16.70
N PHE A 248 4.66 -7.13 -15.82
CA PHE A 248 3.97 -5.86 -15.89
C PHE A 248 4.95 -4.69 -15.83
N PHE A 249 5.87 -4.65 -14.86
CA PHE A 249 6.82 -3.55 -14.75
C PHE A 249 7.86 -3.53 -15.88
N THR A 250 8.18 -4.69 -16.47
CA THR A 250 9.02 -4.77 -17.67
C THR A 250 8.31 -4.15 -18.88
N ALA A 251 7.01 -4.42 -19.04
CA ALA A 251 6.19 -3.83 -20.10
C ALA A 251 5.87 -2.34 -19.82
N HIS A 252 5.83 -1.94 -18.54
CA HIS A 252 5.45 -0.62 -18.09
C HIS A 252 6.49 0.04 -17.16
N PRO A 253 7.73 0.29 -17.63
CA PRO A 253 8.80 0.81 -16.78
C PRO A 253 8.55 2.25 -16.30
N GLN A 254 7.73 3.01 -17.04
CA GLN A 254 7.30 4.36 -16.66
C GLN A 254 6.03 4.36 -15.80
N CYS A 255 5.58 3.20 -15.31
CA CYS A 255 4.47 3.15 -14.35
C CYS A 255 4.87 3.89 -13.06
N PRO A 256 4.12 4.93 -12.65
CA PRO A 256 4.44 5.71 -11.46
C PRO A 256 4.25 4.88 -10.19
N VAL A 257 5.07 5.17 -9.18
CA VAL A 257 4.83 4.74 -7.80
C VAL A 257 4.64 5.97 -6.96
N LEU A 258 3.54 6.00 -6.22
CA LEU A 258 3.26 7.03 -5.24
C LEU A 258 3.86 6.65 -3.90
N ARG A 259 4.39 7.64 -3.19
CA ARG A 259 4.90 7.52 -1.84
C ARG A 259 4.11 8.44 -0.93
N VAL A 260 3.49 7.85 0.09
CA VAL A 260 2.68 8.54 1.11
C VAL A 260 3.43 8.51 2.43
N ARG A 261 3.82 9.69 2.93
CA ARG A 261 4.50 9.83 4.22
C ARG A 261 3.55 9.55 5.39
N ILE A 262 4.03 8.74 6.34
CA ILE A 262 3.38 8.35 7.59
C ILE A 262 4.31 8.67 8.77
N ASP A 263 3.94 9.68 9.55
CA ASP A 263 4.71 10.16 10.69
C ASP A 263 4.46 9.31 11.96
N PRO A 264 5.37 9.36 12.96
CA PRO A 264 5.14 8.72 14.25
C PRO A 264 3.80 9.15 14.86
N GLY A 265 2.99 8.18 15.29
CA GLY A 265 1.63 8.45 15.79
C GLY A 265 0.53 8.30 14.75
N GLU A 266 0.88 8.18 13.47
CA GLU A 266 -0.05 7.96 12.37
C GLU A 266 -0.13 6.48 11.96
N ALA A 267 -1.17 6.16 11.20
CA ALA A 267 -1.29 4.94 10.45
C ALA A 267 -1.65 5.22 8.99
N TYR A 268 -1.29 4.28 8.13
CA TYR A 268 -1.95 4.13 6.84
C TYR A 268 -3.03 3.04 6.93
N ILE A 269 -4.10 3.20 6.15
CA ILE A 269 -5.07 2.16 5.81
C ILE A 269 -4.97 1.95 4.30
N ALA A 270 -4.72 0.74 3.80
CA ALA A 270 -4.51 0.52 2.37
C ALA A 270 -5.04 -0.84 1.89
N PRO A 271 -5.53 -0.92 0.63
CA PRO A 271 -6.04 -2.15 0.01
C PRO A 271 -4.89 -3.05 -0.42
N THR A 272 -4.06 -3.52 0.51
CA THR A 272 -2.80 -4.22 0.18
C THR A 272 -3.01 -5.55 -0.55
N GLU A 273 -4.17 -6.18 -0.40
CA GLU A 273 -4.62 -7.36 -1.17
C GLU A 273 -5.01 -7.03 -2.61
N LEU A 274 -5.21 -5.75 -2.94
CA LEU A 274 -5.76 -5.27 -4.21
C LEU A 274 -4.91 -4.17 -4.85
N ALA A 275 -3.74 -3.83 -4.31
CA ALA A 275 -2.86 -2.81 -4.86
C ALA A 275 -1.40 -3.23 -4.73
N LEU A 276 -0.63 -2.96 -5.78
CA LEU A 276 0.83 -3.10 -5.72
C LEU A 276 1.38 -2.06 -4.74
N HIS A 277 2.10 -2.52 -3.74
CA HIS A 277 2.58 -1.69 -2.64
C HIS A 277 3.86 -2.25 -2.00
N ASP A 278 4.47 -1.46 -1.12
CA ASP A 278 5.43 -1.90 -0.09
C ASP A 278 5.56 -0.77 0.95
N GLY A 279 6.26 -0.99 2.06
CA GLY A 279 6.74 0.09 2.92
C GLY A 279 8.08 0.64 2.45
N ASN A 280 8.42 1.87 2.84
CA ASN A 280 9.70 2.53 2.56
C ASN A 280 10.21 3.22 3.83
N THR A 281 11.51 3.08 4.10
CA THR A 281 12.19 3.69 5.26
C THR A 281 13.35 4.59 4.86
N GLU A 282 13.43 4.96 3.58
CA GLU A 282 14.41 5.95 3.10
C GLU A 282 14.27 7.27 3.86
N GLY A 283 15.41 7.85 4.25
CA GLY A 283 15.46 9.08 5.06
C GLY A 283 15.30 8.85 6.57
N ASN A 284 14.85 7.68 7.02
CA ASN A 284 14.82 7.35 8.44
C ASN A 284 16.26 7.16 8.99
N GLN A 285 16.47 7.50 10.25
CA GLN A 285 17.76 7.36 10.96
C GLN A 285 17.69 6.35 12.12
N ALA A 286 16.48 5.89 12.46
CA ALA A 286 16.23 4.92 13.52
C ALA A 286 15.58 3.67 12.94
N ILE A 287 15.61 2.58 13.70
CA ILE A 287 14.82 1.39 13.40
C ILE A 287 13.35 1.80 13.21
N ASP A 288 12.78 1.40 12.08
CA ASP A 288 11.36 1.51 11.79
C ASP A 288 10.62 0.42 12.56
N VAL A 289 9.51 0.80 13.20
CA VAL A 289 8.68 -0.11 13.99
C VAL A 289 7.23 0.14 13.60
N CYS A 290 6.55 -0.90 13.12
CA CYS A 290 5.19 -0.79 12.65
C CYS A 290 4.33 -1.96 13.07
N LEU A 291 3.18 -1.66 13.66
CA LEU A 291 2.15 -2.65 13.95
C LEU A 291 1.24 -2.79 12.75
N HIS A 292 1.05 -4.03 12.30
CA HIS A 292 0.17 -4.35 11.19
C HIS A 292 -1.03 -5.17 11.65
N ALA A 293 -2.20 -4.76 11.17
CA ALA A 293 -3.42 -5.52 11.32
C ALA A 293 -4.17 -5.58 9.99
N ARG A 294 -4.88 -6.68 9.78
CA ARG A 294 -5.78 -6.91 8.66
C ARG A 294 -7.22 -6.83 9.15
N GLY A 295 -8.13 -6.36 8.31
CA GLY A 295 -9.54 -6.23 8.65
C GLY A 295 -10.29 -5.39 7.65
N GLN A 296 -11.49 -4.94 8.01
CA GLN A 296 -12.23 -4.00 7.18
C GLN A 296 -12.14 -2.62 7.81
N PHE A 297 -11.14 -1.84 7.39
CA PHE A 297 -10.86 -0.53 7.94
C PHE A 297 -11.37 0.60 7.06
N GLY A 298 -11.73 1.73 7.66
CA GLY A 298 -12.03 2.94 6.93
C GLY A 298 -11.90 4.24 7.69
N ILE A 299 -11.83 5.32 6.93
CA ILE A 299 -11.86 6.70 7.40
C ILE A 299 -13.28 7.22 7.21
N THR A 300 -14.03 7.39 8.31
CA THR A 300 -15.40 7.94 8.27
C THR A 300 -15.40 9.38 8.76
N GLU A 301 -16.39 10.18 8.34
CA GLU A 301 -16.54 11.59 8.76
C GLU A 301 -16.94 11.78 10.23
N ARG A 302 -16.98 10.70 11.02
CA ARG A 302 -17.44 10.73 12.41
C ARG A 302 -16.36 11.26 13.36
N PHE A 303 -15.86 12.47 13.15
CA PHE A 303 -15.19 13.20 14.21
C PHE A 303 -15.57 14.69 14.17
N PRO A 304 -16.13 15.25 15.25
CA PRO A 304 -15.96 16.67 15.48
C PRO A 304 -14.45 16.94 15.63
N ALA A 305 -13.99 18.06 15.06
CA ALA A 305 -12.69 18.61 15.41
C ALA A 305 -12.55 18.56 16.94
N LEU A 306 -11.48 17.90 17.42
CA LEU A 306 -11.11 17.94 18.83
C LEU A 306 -10.94 19.42 19.19
N GLY A 307 -11.91 19.96 19.92
CA GLY A 307 -11.82 21.25 20.62
C GLY A 307 -11.08 21.10 21.93
#